data_AF-A0A971YCH9-F1
#
_entry.id   AF-A0A971YCH9-F1
#
_cell.length_a   1.000
_cell.length_b   1.000
_cell.length_c   1.000
_cell.angle_alpha   90.00
_cell.angle_beta   90.00
_cell.angle_gamma   90.00
#
_symmetry.space_group_name_H-M   'P 1'
#
loop_
_entity.id
_entity.type
_entity.pdbx_description
1 polymer ?
#
loop_
_entity_poly.entity_id
_entity_poly.type
_entity_poly.pdbx_seq_one_letter_code
_entity_poly.pdbx_strand_id
1 'polypeptide(L)'
;MSYTDTVQSMYIAYYGRPGDPQGVAYWADRLADVHGNLDAILDAFGNSTEYITRFGSLSTSDLVNRFYQQIFNREADESGLNWYCSEYEAGRASLVNIAKKIWDGAQGSDLVKIQNKLSVAENFTDHVSLSGGPYGSAQIEQAVALLKHVDATVTSVATALDLIAEWYGYDLGAEPTAYEQFMLELINWERMYPLDAASYYGITLNEGLPEGTLHSGPRQPLAMNLDILDAA
;
A
#
# COMPACT_ATOMS: atom_id res chain seq x y z
N MET A 1 11.19 2.07 6.46
CA MET A 1 10.00 2.85 6.10
C MET A 1 10.44 4.17 5.52
N SER A 2 9.84 4.61 4.42
CA SER A 2 9.93 5.99 3.95
C SER A 2 9.04 6.92 4.80
N TYR A 3 9.07 8.22 4.54
CA TYR A 3 8.12 9.15 5.15
C TYR A 3 6.68 8.88 4.70
N THR A 4 6.47 8.45 3.45
CA THR A 4 5.17 8.01 2.91
C THR A 4 4.61 6.85 3.74
N ASP A 5 5.37 5.77 3.93
CA ASP A 5 4.97 4.61 4.74
C ASP A 5 4.64 5.04 6.18
N THR A 6 5.43 5.97 6.73
CA THR A 6 5.23 6.48 8.10
C THR A 6 3.92 7.23 8.22
N VAL A 7 3.61 8.09 7.26
CA VAL A 7 2.32 8.78 7.19
C VAL A 7 1.16 7.81 6.96
N GLN A 8 1.34 6.83 6.08
CA GLN A 8 0.32 5.83 5.78
C GLN A 8 0.01 4.97 7.01
N SER A 9 1.02 4.59 7.79
CA SER A 9 0.83 3.93 9.08
C SER A 9 -0.02 4.74 10.06
N MET A 10 0.08 6.07 10.05
CA MET A 10 -0.77 6.95 10.88
C MET A 10 -2.22 6.97 10.39
N TYR A 11 -2.46 7.04 9.09
CA TYR A 11 -3.81 6.97 8.53
C TYR A 11 -4.50 5.64 8.89
N ILE A 12 -3.78 4.51 8.78
CA ILE A 12 -4.30 3.19 9.16
C ILE A 12 -4.52 3.12 10.67
N ALA A 13 -3.54 3.51 11.49
CA ALA A 13 -3.61 3.36 12.94
C ALA A 13 -4.66 4.24 13.62
N TYR A 14 -4.91 5.43 13.07
CA TYR A 14 -5.75 6.45 13.71
C TYR A 14 -7.12 6.63 13.05
N TYR A 15 -7.21 6.49 11.72
CA TYR A 15 -8.46 6.63 10.98
C TYR A 15 -8.99 5.29 10.41
N GLY A 16 -8.22 4.20 10.51
CA GLY A 16 -8.62 2.88 10.03
C GLY A 16 -8.72 2.77 8.51
N ARG A 17 -8.07 3.67 7.76
CA ARG A 17 -8.16 3.79 6.29
C ARG A 17 -6.80 4.10 5.65
N PRO A 18 -6.62 3.85 4.34
CA PRO A 18 -5.53 4.43 3.57
C PRO A 18 -5.58 5.96 3.61
N GLY A 19 -4.45 6.63 3.46
CA GLY A 19 -4.45 8.07 3.24
C GLY A 19 -4.97 8.46 1.85
N ASP A 20 -5.43 9.70 1.71
CA ASP A 20 -5.68 10.29 0.40
C ASP A 20 -4.35 10.76 -0.22
N PRO A 21 -4.15 10.69 -1.55
CA PRO A 21 -2.82 10.93 -2.15
C PRO A 21 -2.24 12.32 -1.83
N GLN A 22 -3.07 13.35 -1.78
CA GLN A 22 -2.63 14.72 -1.49
C GLN A 22 -2.23 14.90 -0.03
N GLY A 23 -3.03 14.36 0.90
CA GLY A 23 -2.73 14.34 2.33
C GLY A 23 -1.48 13.53 2.65
N VAL A 24 -1.32 12.35 2.03
CA VAL A 24 -0.12 11.52 2.21
C VAL A 24 1.14 12.27 1.78
N ALA A 25 1.14 12.83 0.56
CA ALA A 25 2.26 13.63 0.06
C ALA A 25 2.56 14.84 0.96
N TYR A 26 1.53 15.62 1.32
CA TYR A 26 1.66 16.80 2.18
C TYR A 26 2.29 16.45 3.54
N TRP A 27 1.82 15.39 4.20
CA TRP A 27 2.38 14.99 5.50
C TRP A 27 3.77 14.36 5.37
N ALA A 28 4.09 13.69 4.25
CA ALA A 28 5.42 13.14 4.01
C ALA A 28 6.45 14.26 3.81
N ASP A 29 6.12 15.31 3.05
CA ASP A 29 6.94 16.52 2.90
C ASP A 29 7.14 17.22 4.25
N ARG A 30 6.06 17.40 5.03
CA ARG A 30 6.14 17.97 6.38
C ARG A 30 7.00 17.14 7.33
N LEU A 31 6.95 15.81 7.20
CA LEU A 31 7.77 14.91 8.00
C LEU A 31 9.25 15.00 7.59
N ALA A 32 9.54 15.22 6.31
CA ALA A 32 10.89 15.49 5.81
C ALA A 32 11.46 16.83 6.32
N ASP A 33 10.65 17.90 6.29
CA ASP A 33 11.00 19.23 6.82
C ASP A 33 11.45 19.17 8.29
N VAL A 34 10.79 18.33 9.10
CA VAL A 34 11.11 18.10 10.53
C VAL A 34 12.04 16.91 10.76
N HIS A 35 12.73 16.44 9.71
CA HIS A 35 13.74 15.37 9.75
C HIS A 35 13.26 14.04 10.35
N GLY A 36 12.01 13.66 10.08
CA GLY A 36 11.40 12.45 10.61
C GLY A 36 10.81 12.57 12.02
N ASN A 37 10.82 13.77 12.62
CA ASN A 37 10.19 14.00 13.93
C ASN A 37 8.66 13.95 13.84
N LEU A 38 8.11 12.74 13.99
CA LEU A 38 6.67 12.48 13.93
C LEU A 38 5.88 13.28 14.99
N ASP A 39 6.44 13.50 16.18
CA ASP A 39 5.78 14.28 17.24
C ASP A 39 5.44 15.72 16.80
N ALA A 40 6.19 16.29 15.84
CA ALA A 40 5.91 17.61 15.29
C ALA A 40 4.70 17.67 14.35
N ILE A 41 4.14 16.52 13.92
CA ILE A 41 2.93 16.45 13.09
C ILE A 41 1.76 15.68 13.75
N LEU A 42 2.00 14.90 14.81
CA LEU A 42 0.97 14.10 15.50
C LEU A 42 -0.22 14.93 15.99
N ASP A 43 0.01 16.10 16.59
CA ASP A 43 -1.07 16.95 17.10
C ASP A 43 -1.98 17.48 15.98
N ALA A 44 -1.47 17.62 14.75
CA ALA A 44 -2.29 18.05 13.62
C ALA A 44 -3.24 16.95 13.14
N PHE A 45 -2.85 15.67 13.22
CA PHE A 45 -3.75 14.53 13.00
C PHE A 45 -4.86 14.47 14.07
N GLY A 46 -4.52 14.73 15.34
CA GLY A 46 -5.46 14.67 16.47
C GLY A 46 -6.54 15.76 16.48
N ASN A 47 -6.38 16.83 15.69
CA ASN A 47 -7.29 17.99 15.66
C ASN A 47 -8.17 18.07 14.40
N SER A 48 -8.28 16.99 13.63
CA SER A 48 -9.06 16.98 12.38
C SER A 48 -10.58 16.93 12.62
N THR A 49 -11.38 17.43 11.67
CA THR A 49 -12.84 17.33 11.72
C THR A 49 -13.32 15.87 11.71
N GLU A 50 -12.61 15.00 10.98
CA GLU A 50 -12.88 13.55 10.96
C GLU A 50 -12.70 12.92 12.36
N TYR A 51 -11.67 13.33 13.10
CA TYR A 51 -11.46 12.88 14.47
C TYR A 51 -12.65 13.25 15.37
N ILE A 52 -13.06 14.52 15.39
CA ILE A 52 -14.15 15.01 16.23
C ILE A 52 -15.45 14.23 15.94
N THR A 53 -15.77 14.02 14.66
CA THR A 53 -16.96 13.29 14.23
C THR A 53 -16.94 11.80 14.58
N ARG A 54 -15.77 11.13 14.53
CA ARG A 54 -15.66 9.68 14.76
C ARG A 54 -15.46 9.28 16.23
N PHE A 55 -14.88 10.15 17.05
CA PHE A 55 -14.32 9.77 18.35
C PHE A 55 -14.77 10.64 19.54
N GLY A 56 -15.35 11.83 19.30
CA GLY A 56 -15.64 12.82 20.36
C GLY A 56 -16.66 12.44 21.44
N SER A 57 -17.29 11.26 21.36
CA SER A 57 -18.32 10.79 22.31
C SER A 57 -18.04 9.41 22.93
N LEU A 58 -16.84 8.84 22.74
CA LEU A 58 -16.49 7.50 23.21
C LEU A 58 -15.68 7.54 24.51
N SER A 59 -15.71 6.47 25.29
CA SER A 59 -14.82 6.34 26.45
C SER A 59 -13.37 6.10 26.02
N THR A 60 -12.40 6.43 26.88
CA THR A 60 -10.97 6.15 26.61
C THR A 60 -10.74 4.68 26.27
N SER A 61 -11.40 3.76 26.98
CA SER A 61 -11.33 2.32 26.72
C SER A 61 -11.89 1.92 25.36
N ASP A 62 -13.03 2.48 24.95
CA ASP A 62 -13.61 2.20 23.62
C ASP A 62 -12.71 2.74 22.50
N LEU A 63 -12.03 3.86 22.72
CA LEU A 63 -11.08 4.45 21.78
C LEU A 63 -9.83 3.58 21.62
N VAL A 64 -9.22 3.14 22.72
CA VAL A 64 -8.05 2.25 22.69
C VAL A 64 -8.42 0.91 22.03
N ASN A 65 -9.53 0.29 22.41
CA ASN A 65 -9.99 -0.95 21.78
C ASN A 65 -10.28 -0.77 20.28
N ARG A 66 -10.82 0.38 19.86
CA ARG A 66 -10.97 0.70 18.43
C ARG A 66 -9.65 0.78 17.68
N PHE A 67 -8.58 1.31 18.28
CA PHE A 67 -7.25 1.28 17.65
C PHE A 67 -6.74 -0.17 17.52
N TYR A 68 -6.85 -0.99 18.56
CA TYR A 68 -6.51 -2.42 18.48
C TYR A 68 -7.32 -3.16 17.39
N GLN A 69 -8.62 -2.86 17.26
CA GLN A 69 -9.45 -3.46 16.21
C GLN A 69 -9.06 -2.98 14.80
N GLN A 70 -8.74 -1.71 14.61
CA GLN A 70 -8.32 -1.17 13.31
C GLN A 70 -6.94 -1.69 12.88
N ILE A 71 -5.99 -1.76 13.82
CA ILE A 71 -4.60 -2.12 13.56
C ILE A 71 -4.42 -3.65 13.50
N PHE A 72 -5.04 -4.39 14.42
CA PHE A 72 -4.79 -5.82 14.65
C PHE A 72 -6.01 -6.75 14.49
N ASN A 73 -7.19 -6.23 14.16
CA ASN A 73 -8.45 -6.99 14.06
C ASN A 73 -8.77 -7.80 15.34
N ARG A 74 -8.45 -7.25 16.52
CA ARG A 74 -8.72 -7.84 17.84
C ARG A 74 -8.93 -6.76 18.89
N GLU A 75 -9.46 -7.13 20.05
CA GLU A 75 -9.48 -6.25 21.23
C GLU A 75 -8.08 -6.10 21.83
N ALA A 76 -7.89 -5.07 22.66
CA ALA A 76 -6.74 -4.98 23.55
C ALA A 76 -6.79 -6.08 24.62
N ASP A 77 -5.62 -6.48 25.12
CA ASP A 77 -5.57 -7.18 26.40
C ASP A 77 -5.85 -6.20 27.54
N GLU A 78 -6.37 -6.70 28.66
CA GLU A 78 -6.75 -5.87 29.81
C GLU A 78 -5.58 -5.02 30.37
N SER A 79 -4.34 -5.53 30.30
CA SER A 79 -3.18 -4.84 30.84
C SER A 79 -2.74 -3.65 29.96
N GLY A 80 -2.69 -3.86 28.64
CA GLY A 80 -2.44 -2.81 27.65
C GLY A 80 -3.54 -1.76 27.65
N LEU A 81 -4.81 -2.19 27.67
CA LEU A 81 -5.97 -1.29 27.73
C LEU A 81 -5.90 -0.33 28.93
N ASN A 82 -5.71 -0.88 30.13
CA ASN A 82 -5.62 -0.10 31.36
C ASN A 82 -4.39 0.85 31.36
N TRP A 83 -3.26 0.41 30.79
CA TRP A 83 -2.07 1.25 30.66
C TRP A 83 -2.31 2.46 29.75
N TYR A 84 -2.81 2.23 28.53
CA TYR A 84 -3.10 3.31 27.58
C TYR A 84 -4.17 4.27 28.09
N CYS A 85 -5.22 3.79 28.77
CA CYS A 85 -6.20 4.65 29.42
C CYS A 85 -5.55 5.56 30.48
N SER A 86 -4.68 5.01 31.33
CA SER A 86 -3.99 5.79 32.36
C SER A 86 -3.02 6.84 31.79
N GLU A 87 -2.33 6.54 30.68
CA GLU A 87 -1.47 7.51 29.99
C GLU A 87 -2.28 8.67 29.39
N TYR A 88 -3.45 8.40 28.81
CA TYR A 88 -4.35 9.41 28.27
C TYR A 88 -4.97 10.29 29.36
N GLU A 89 -5.57 9.67 30.38
CA GLU A 89 -6.28 10.36 31.46
C GLU A 89 -5.35 11.23 32.31
N ALA A 90 -4.07 10.85 32.42
CA ALA A 90 -3.05 11.67 33.08
C ALA A 90 -2.41 12.74 32.18
N GLY A 91 -2.86 12.87 30.92
CA GLY A 91 -2.32 13.83 29.94
C GLY A 91 -0.88 13.55 29.50
N ARG A 92 -0.37 12.32 29.68
CA ARG A 92 0.99 11.91 29.30
C ARG A 92 1.10 11.46 27.84
N ALA A 93 -0.02 11.08 27.22
CA ALA A 93 -0.08 10.73 25.81
C ALA A 93 -1.38 11.24 25.16
N SER A 94 -1.29 11.74 23.92
CA SER A 94 -2.47 11.95 23.08
C SER A 94 -2.96 10.63 22.48
N LEU A 95 -4.22 10.58 22.01
CA LEU A 95 -4.75 9.39 21.34
C LEU A 95 -3.94 9.01 20.09
N VAL A 96 -3.37 9.99 19.39
CA VAL A 96 -2.53 9.76 18.20
C VAL A 96 -1.20 9.09 18.61
N ASN A 97 -0.60 9.55 19.71
CA ASN A 97 0.60 8.92 20.30
C ASN A 97 0.31 7.49 20.79
N ILE A 98 -0.89 7.25 21.33
CA ILE A 98 -1.35 5.91 21.74
C ILE A 98 -1.51 4.99 20.52
N ALA A 99 -2.23 5.41 19.48
CA ALA A 99 -2.39 4.63 18.25
C ALA A 99 -1.03 4.26 17.62
N LYS A 100 -0.06 5.20 17.62
CA LYS A 100 1.30 4.94 17.13
C LYS A 100 2.08 3.97 18.02
N LYS A 101 1.98 4.08 19.36
CA LYS A 101 2.59 3.12 20.30
C LYS A 101 2.01 1.71 20.13
N ILE A 102 0.70 1.59 19.86
CA ILE A 102 0.05 0.30 19.55
C ILE A 102 0.63 -0.27 18.26
N TRP A 103 0.71 0.53 17.18
CA TRP A 103 1.32 0.13 15.90
C TRP A 103 2.79 -0.31 16.06
N ASP A 104 3.63 0.47 16.73
CA ASP A 104 5.05 0.17 16.93
C ASP A 104 5.28 -1.03 17.85
N GLY A 105 4.31 -1.34 18.72
CA GLY A 105 4.31 -2.52 19.58
C GLY A 105 3.94 -3.84 18.88
N ALA A 106 3.65 -3.83 17.58
CA ALA A 106 3.23 -5.00 16.81
C ALA A 106 4.30 -6.10 16.78
N GLN A 107 3.89 -7.35 17.10
CA GLN A 107 4.78 -8.51 17.13
C GLN A 107 4.07 -9.76 16.60
N GLY A 108 4.82 -10.75 16.11
CA GLY A 108 4.25 -12.01 15.62
C GLY A 108 3.23 -11.78 14.49
N SER A 109 2.03 -12.35 14.62
CA SER A 109 0.97 -12.18 13.63
C SER A 109 0.42 -10.75 13.55
N ASP A 110 0.54 -9.95 14.61
CA ASP A 110 0.13 -8.55 14.59
C ASP A 110 1.10 -7.69 13.74
N LEU A 111 2.39 -8.03 13.71
CA LEU A 111 3.37 -7.40 12.81
C LEU A 111 3.04 -7.69 11.33
N VAL A 112 2.66 -8.93 11.01
CA VAL A 112 2.25 -9.31 9.64
C VAL A 112 0.98 -8.56 9.21
N LYS A 113 -0.01 -8.40 10.11
CA LYS A 113 -1.23 -7.63 9.80
C LYS A 113 -0.93 -6.18 9.45
N ILE A 114 -0.05 -5.50 10.21
CA ILE A 114 0.25 -4.09 9.91
C ILE A 114 1.04 -3.92 8.62
N GLN A 115 1.92 -4.87 8.30
CA GLN A 115 2.63 -4.91 7.01
C GLN A 115 1.64 -5.12 5.85
N ASN A 116 0.76 -6.11 5.97
CA ASN A 116 -0.28 -6.40 4.97
C ASN A 116 -1.24 -5.21 4.77
N LYS A 117 -1.71 -4.60 5.87
CA LYS A 117 -2.58 -3.39 5.82
C LYS A 117 -1.85 -2.21 5.20
N LEU A 118 -0.55 -2.05 5.45
CA LEU A 118 0.27 -1.00 4.84
C LEU A 118 0.35 -1.19 3.32
N SER A 119 0.72 -2.38 2.82
CA SER A 119 0.79 -2.65 1.38
C SER A 119 -0.55 -2.46 0.67
N VAL A 120 -1.65 -2.95 1.24
CA VAL A 120 -3.00 -2.74 0.68
C VAL A 120 -3.39 -1.25 0.68
N ALA A 121 -3.01 -0.51 1.72
CA ALA A 121 -3.29 0.92 1.79
C ALA A 121 -2.46 1.73 0.80
N GLU A 122 -1.18 1.44 0.64
CA GLU A 122 -0.29 2.07 -0.36
C GLU A 122 -0.86 1.84 -1.76
N ASN A 123 -1.17 0.59 -2.12
CA ASN A 123 -1.81 0.22 -3.37
C ASN A 123 -3.13 1.00 -3.62
N PHE A 124 -4.03 1.07 -2.62
CA PHE A 124 -5.27 1.87 -2.72
C PHE A 124 -4.97 3.35 -3.03
N THR A 125 -4.01 3.95 -2.32
CA THR A 125 -3.63 5.35 -2.51
C THR A 125 -3.06 5.58 -3.91
N ASP A 126 -2.21 4.70 -4.40
CA ASP A 126 -1.64 4.79 -5.75
C ASP A 126 -2.72 4.66 -6.85
N HIS A 127 -3.70 3.76 -6.66
CA HIS A 127 -4.85 3.65 -7.57
C HIS A 127 -5.68 4.92 -7.65
N VAL A 128 -5.94 5.57 -6.52
CA VAL A 128 -6.63 6.88 -6.50
C VAL A 128 -5.79 7.94 -7.21
N SER A 129 -4.46 7.96 -6.96
CA SER A 129 -3.54 8.92 -7.57
C SER A 129 -3.47 8.77 -9.09
N LEU A 130 -3.39 7.54 -9.61
CA LEU A 130 -3.25 7.26 -11.04
C LEU A 130 -4.57 7.37 -11.81
N SER A 131 -5.69 6.94 -11.22
CA SER A 131 -7.02 7.10 -11.83
C SER A 131 -7.49 8.56 -11.89
N GLY A 132 -6.93 9.44 -11.06
CA GLY A 132 -7.47 10.78 -10.82
C GLY A 132 -8.87 10.75 -10.19
N GLY A 133 -9.26 9.61 -9.61
CA GLY A 133 -10.58 9.35 -9.06
C GLY A 133 -10.88 10.13 -7.78
N PRO A 134 -12.16 10.22 -7.39
CA PRO A 134 -12.55 10.89 -6.16
C PRO A 134 -12.12 10.10 -4.92
N TYR A 135 -11.44 10.75 -3.98
CA TYR A 135 -11.29 10.24 -2.61
C TYR A 135 -12.36 10.91 -1.72
N GLY A 136 -13.59 10.38 -1.76
CA GLY A 136 -14.75 10.93 -1.04
C GLY A 136 -15.18 10.08 0.15
N SER A 137 -16.31 10.44 0.78
CA SER A 137 -16.90 9.68 1.90
C SER A 137 -17.22 8.22 1.53
N ALA A 138 -17.63 7.96 0.29
CA ALA A 138 -17.90 6.62 -0.21
C ALA A 138 -16.61 5.78 -0.29
N GLN A 139 -15.54 6.32 -0.85
CA GLN A 139 -14.23 5.66 -0.91
C GLN A 139 -13.63 5.46 0.48
N ILE A 140 -13.83 6.40 1.41
CA ILE A 140 -13.46 6.24 2.82
C ILE A 140 -14.18 5.04 3.44
N GLU A 141 -15.48 4.89 3.23
CA GLU A 141 -16.25 3.77 3.76
C GLU A 141 -15.80 2.42 3.16
N GLN A 142 -15.60 2.38 1.84
CA GLN A 142 -15.05 1.21 1.13
C GLN A 142 -13.66 0.83 1.65
N ALA A 143 -12.76 1.79 1.81
CA ALA A 143 -11.39 1.53 2.22
C ALA A 143 -11.24 1.15 3.70
N VAL A 144 -12.10 1.68 4.58
CA VAL A 144 -12.22 1.20 5.98
C VAL A 144 -12.72 -0.25 6.01
N ALA A 145 -13.73 -0.57 5.19
CA ALA A 145 -14.24 -1.93 5.09
C ALA A 145 -13.17 -2.91 4.56
N LEU A 146 -12.42 -2.50 3.53
CA LEU A 146 -11.32 -3.26 2.94
C LEU A 146 -10.26 -3.61 3.99
N LEU A 147 -9.67 -2.61 4.65
CA LEU A 147 -8.59 -2.82 5.63
C LEU A 147 -9.04 -3.63 6.85
N LYS A 148 -10.33 -3.68 7.16
CA LYS A 148 -10.88 -4.55 8.23
C LYS A 148 -10.78 -6.04 7.88
N HIS A 149 -10.81 -6.40 6.60
CA HIS A 149 -10.69 -7.78 6.14
C HIS A 149 -9.24 -8.23 5.91
N VAL A 150 -8.28 -7.30 5.80
CA VAL A 150 -6.86 -7.62 5.73
C VAL A 150 -6.36 -8.16 7.07
N ASP A 151 -5.81 -9.38 7.05
CA ASP A 151 -5.27 -10.10 8.22
C ASP A 151 -3.82 -10.57 8.00
N ALA A 152 -3.37 -11.59 8.72
CA ALA A 152 -2.00 -12.11 8.63
C ALA A 152 -1.78 -13.11 7.46
N THR A 153 -2.78 -13.35 6.61
CA THR A 153 -2.72 -14.29 5.48
C THR A 153 -2.47 -13.57 4.15
N VAL A 154 -1.72 -14.22 3.27
CA VAL A 154 -1.51 -13.74 1.88
C VAL A 154 -2.82 -13.67 1.08
N THR A 155 -3.79 -14.55 1.37
CA THR A 155 -5.10 -14.54 0.73
C THR A 155 -5.89 -13.27 1.04
N SER A 156 -5.84 -12.77 2.28
CA SER A 156 -6.52 -11.51 2.63
C SER A 156 -5.94 -10.29 1.91
N VAL A 157 -4.63 -10.32 1.60
CA VAL A 157 -3.96 -9.29 0.78
C VAL A 157 -4.42 -9.41 -0.66
N ALA A 158 -4.29 -10.60 -1.28
CA ALA A 158 -4.69 -10.83 -2.66
C ALA A 158 -6.15 -10.42 -2.92
N THR A 159 -7.10 -10.88 -2.09
CA THR A 159 -8.51 -10.49 -2.20
C THR A 159 -8.73 -8.98 -2.02
N ALA A 160 -7.91 -8.30 -1.22
CA ALA A 160 -8.02 -6.85 -1.09
C ALA A 160 -7.48 -6.11 -2.32
N LEU A 161 -6.40 -6.59 -2.93
CA LEU A 161 -5.83 -6.04 -4.17
C LEU A 161 -6.80 -6.26 -5.35
N ASP A 162 -7.34 -7.48 -5.50
CA ASP A 162 -8.38 -7.81 -6.51
C ASP A 162 -9.57 -6.82 -6.45
N LEU A 163 -10.04 -6.50 -5.24
CA LEU A 163 -11.14 -5.55 -5.03
C LEU A 163 -10.76 -4.11 -5.39
N ILE A 164 -9.54 -3.67 -5.08
CA ILE A 164 -9.05 -2.35 -5.51
C ILE A 164 -8.97 -2.30 -7.03
N ALA A 165 -8.46 -3.35 -7.67
CA ALA A 165 -8.35 -3.43 -9.12
C ALA A 165 -9.72 -3.39 -9.81
N GLU A 166 -10.72 -4.10 -9.27
CA GLU A 166 -12.11 -4.02 -9.73
C GLU A 166 -12.68 -2.58 -9.62
N TRP A 167 -12.35 -1.86 -8.54
CA TRP A 167 -12.86 -0.49 -8.32
C TRP A 167 -12.25 0.56 -9.24
N TYR A 168 -10.99 0.41 -9.64
CA TYR A 168 -10.25 1.43 -10.40
C TYR A 168 -9.89 1.04 -11.84
N GLY A 169 -10.17 -0.20 -12.27
CA GLY A 169 -10.04 -0.64 -13.67
C GLY A 169 -8.59 -0.81 -14.16
N TYR A 170 -7.66 -0.92 -13.23
CA TYR A 170 -6.22 -1.18 -13.42
C TYR A 170 -5.80 -2.02 -12.21
N ASP A 171 -4.72 -2.79 -12.29
CA ASP A 171 -4.17 -3.51 -11.13
C ASP A 171 -2.70 -3.09 -10.88
N LEU A 172 -2.42 -2.53 -9.71
CA LEU A 172 -1.06 -2.19 -9.25
C LEU A 172 -0.49 -3.22 -8.28
N GLY A 173 -1.24 -4.29 -7.98
CA GLY A 173 -0.93 -5.28 -6.95
C GLY A 173 -0.83 -6.73 -7.47
N ALA A 174 -1.42 -7.03 -8.63
CA ALA A 174 -1.26 -8.31 -9.29
C ALA A 174 -0.05 -8.36 -10.24
N GLU A 175 0.38 -9.60 -10.46
CA GLU A 175 1.39 -10.00 -11.42
C GLU A 175 1.05 -9.50 -12.84
N PRO A 176 2.06 -9.25 -13.71
CA PRO A 176 1.83 -8.78 -15.07
C PRO A 176 0.80 -9.68 -15.78
N THR A 177 -0.15 -9.05 -16.47
CA THR A 177 -1.25 -9.80 -17.10
C THR A 177 -0.70 -10.82 -18.09
N ALA A 178 -1.43 -11.89 -18.36
CA ALA A 178 -1.03 -12.89 -19.35
C ALA A 178 -0.75 -12.28 -20.75
N TYR A 179 -1.33 -11.11 -21.05
CA TYR A 179 -1.00 -10.34 -22.25
C TYR A 179 0.36 -9.65 -22.16
N GLU A 180 0.68 -9.00 -21.05
CA GLU A 180 1.97 -8.33 -20.83
C GLU A 180 3.12 -9.34 -20.74
N GLN A 181 2.94 -10.47 -20.03
CA GLN A 181 3.91 -11.57 -20.02
C GLN A 181 4.15 -12.13 -21.42
N PHE A 182 3.07 -12.39 -22.19
CA PHE A 182 3.19 -12.85 -23.57
C PHE A 182 3.93 -11.85 -24.47
N MET A 183 3.65 -10.55 -24.34
CA MET A 183 4.35 -9.50 -25.09
C MET A 183 5.84 -9.44 -24.72
N LEU A 184 6.19 -9.66 -23.45
CA LEU A 184 7.58 -9.67 -23.02
C LEU A 184 8.34 -10.92 -23.51
N GLU A 185 7.71 -12.10 -23.46
CA GLU A 185 8.33 -13.33 -23.96
C GLU A 185 8.50 -13.33 -25.49
N LEU A 186 7.59 -12.70 -26.23
CA LEU A 186 7.82 -12.40 -27.66
C LEU A 186 9.08 -11.54 -27.84
N ILE A 187 9.22 -10.45 -27.09
CA ILE A 187 10.41 -9.57 -27.17
C ILE A 187 11.68 -10.32 -26.76
N ASN A 188 11.62 -11.22 -25.76
CA ASN A 188 12.75 -12.06 -25.35
C ASN A 188 13.14 -13.06 -26.43
N TRP A 189 12.16 -13.68 -27.06
CA TRP A 189 12.37 -14.58 -28.20
C TRP A 189 13.00 -13.85 -29.40
N GLU A 190 12.48 -12.67 -29.79
CA GLU A 190 13.06 -11.84 -30.85
C GLU A 190 14.51 -11.44 -30.57
N ARG A 191 14.84 -11.14 -29.30
CA ARG A 191 16.20 -10.79 -28.87
C ARG A 191 17.15 -11.98 -28.86
N MET A 192 16.66 -13.16 -28.51
CA MET A 192 17.46 -14.40 -28.47
C MET A 192 17.66 -14.97 -29.88
N TYR A 193 16.68 -14.85 -30.77
CA TYR A 193 16.68 -15.44 -32.12
C TYR A 193 16.28 -14.43 -33.22
N PRO A 194 17.06 -13.34 -33.45
CA PRO A 194 16.63 -12.24 -34.33
C PRO A 194 16.38 -12.63 -35.80
N LEU A 195 17.11 -13.62 -36.32
CA LEU A 195 16.95 -14.11 -37.69
C LEU A 195 15.70 -14.99 -37.85
N ASP A 196 15.41 -15.84 -36.86
CA ASP A 196 14.23 -16.71 -36.87
C ASP A 196 12.95 -15.88 -36.68
N ALA A 197 13.01 -14.82 -35.87
CA ALA A 197 11.96 -13.81 -35.75
C ALA A 197 11.70 -13.08 -37.06
N ALA A 198 12.74 -12.52 -37.70
CA ALA A 198 12.58 -11.87 -39.01
C ALA A 198 11.95 -12.84 -40.05
N SER A 199 12.41 -14.10 -40.07
CA SER A 199 11.83 -15.13 -40.94
C SER A 199 10.38 -15.50 -40.60
N TYR A 200 9.98 -15.48 -39.32
CA TYR A 200 8.60 -15.73 -38.89
C TYR A 200 7.64 -14.63 -39.38
N TYR A 201 8.08 -13.37 -39.30
CA TYR A 201 7.33 -12.22 -39.83
C TYR A 201 7.45 -12.04 -41.35
N GLY A 202 8.25 -12.86 -42.04
CA GLY A 202 8.44 -12.82 -43.48
C GLY A 202 9.26 -11.63 -44.00
N ILE A 203 10.07 -11.02 -43.13
CA ILE A 203 10.88 -9.83 -43.42
C ILE A 203 12.39 -10.13 -43.32
N THR A 204 13.21 -9.22 -43.85
CA THR A 204 14.65 -9.21 -43.60
C THR A 204 15.00 -8.49 -42.27
N LEU A 205 16.10 -8.89 -41.62
CA LEU A 205 16.48 -8.39 -40.28
C LEU A 205 16.61 -6.85 -40.17
N ASN A 206 16.89 -6.16 -41.27
CA ASN A 206 16.97 -4.69 -41.33
C ASN A 206 15.99 -4.11 -42.35
N GLU A 207 14.83 -4.75 -42.56
CA GLU A 207 13.85 -4.27 -43.53
C GLU A 207 13.32 -2.87 -43.16
N GLY A 208 13.46 -1.92 -44.08
CA GLY A 208 13.14 -0.51 -43.83
C GLY A 208 14.13 0.23 -42.91
N LEU A 209 15.23 -0.41 -42.49
CA LEU A 209 16.27 0.17 -41.64
C LEU A 209 17.61 0.30 -42.39
N PRO A 210 18.52 1.20 -41.98
CA PRO A 210 19.89 1.21 -42.46
C PRO A 210 20.61 -0.12 -42.18
N GLU A 211 21.45 -0.57 -43.10
CA GLU A 211 22.18 -1.83 -42.99
C GLU A 211 23.02 -1.89 -41.71
N GLY A 212 22.89 -2.99 -40.94
CA GLY A 212 23.63 -3.22 -39.69
C GLY A 212 23.03 -2.58 -38.44
N THR A 213 21.88 -1.89 -38.53
CA THR A 213 21.17 -1.31 -37.37
C THR A 213 20.78 -2.37 -36.32
N LEU A 214 20.24 -3.49 -36.80
CA LEU A 214 19.95 -4.68 -36.01
C LEU A 214 21.01 -5.76 -36.31
N HIS A 215 21.50 -6.38 -35.24
CA HIS A 215 22.52 -7.41 -35.29
C HIS A 215 21.89 -8.79 -35.17
N SER A 216 22.41 -9.77 -35.91
CA SER A 216 21.90 -11.15 -35.94
C SER A 216 22.30 -12.00 -34.72
N GLY A 217 23.22 -11.51 -33.88
CA GLY A 217 23.64 -12.21 -32.66
C GLY A 217 22.62 -12.08 -31.53
N PRO A 218 22.47 -13.11 -30.67
CA PRO A 218 21.57 -13.08 -29.54
C PRO A 218 21.90 -11.94 -28.58
N ARG A 219 20.86 -11.30 -28.06
CA ARG A 219 20.94 -10.28 -27.00
C ARG A 219 20.37 -10.85 -25.70
N GLN A 220 20.85 -10.37 -24.56
CA GLN A 220 20.33 -10.78 -23.26
C GLN A 220 18.81 -10.53 -23.17
N PRO A 221 18.01 -11.45 -22.59
CA PRO A 221 16.61 -11.22 -22.31
C PRO A 221 16.35 -9.94 -21.50
N LEU A 222 15.19 -9.33 -21.72
CA LEU A 222 14.57 -8.36 -20.83
C LEU A 222 13.64 -9.13 -19.89
N ALA A 223 14.06 -9.36 -18.66
CA ALA A 223 13.24 -10.11 -17.70
C ALA A 223 12.19 -9.21 -17.02
N MET A 224 10.97 -9.71 -16.91
CA MET A 224 10.13 -9.55 -15.71
C MET A 224 10.05 -10.92 -15.07
N ASN A 225 10.17 -10.96 -13.75
CA ASN A 225 10.44 -12.18 -13.01
C ASN A 225 9.69 -12.13 -11.67
N LEU A 226 8.94 -13.20 -11.36
CA LEU A 226 8.38 -13.46 -10.03
C LEU A 226 9.25 -14.45 -9.24
N ASP A 227 9.64 -15.53 -9.90
CA ASP A 227 10.84 -16.33 -9.63
C ASP A 227 11.62 -16.60 -10.95
N ILE A 228 10.91 -16.76 -12.08
CA ILE A 228 11.41 -16.49 -13.45
C ILE A 228 10.53 -15.55 -14.31
N LEU A 229 9.20 -15.36 -14.18
CA LEU A 229 8.19 -16.11 -13.41
C LEU A 229 8.36 -17.62 -13.62
N ASP A 230 7.96 -18.47 -12.65
CA ASP A 230 8.38 -19.90 -12.55
C ASP A 230 7.80 -20.85 -13.63
N ALA A 231 7.76 -20.38 -14.87
CA ALA A 231 8.65 -20.83 -15.96
C ALA A 231 7.89 -20.86 -17.30
N ALA A 232 7.27 -19.74 -17.69
CA ALA A 232 6.49 -19.63 -18.94
C ALA A 232 6.56 -18.24 -19.60
#